data_AF-A0A3N9UY57-F1
#
_entry.id   AF-A0A3N9UY57-F1
#
_cell.length_a   1.000
_cell.length_b   1.000
_cell.length_c   1.000
_cell.angle_alpha   90.00
_cell.angle_beta   90.00
_cell.angle_gamma   90.00
#
_symmetry.space_group_name_H-M   'P 1'
#
loop_
_entity.id
_entity.type
_entity.pdbx_description
1 polymer ?
#
loop_
_entity_poly.entity_id
_entity_poly.type
_entity_poly.pdbx_seq_one_letter_code
_entity_poly.pdbx_strand_id
1 'polypeptide(L)' 'VNYIGMMGSKRKIKNIFDALLADGINEELLKKVHTPIGIEIEAETPEEIAISIAAEIIKVKNQLNSSR' A
#
# COMPACT_ATOMS: atom_id res chain seq x y z
N VAL A 1 2.58 11.42 -8.27
CA VAL A 1 1.73 10.24 -8.00
C VAL A 1 1.08 10.41 -6.64
N ASN A 2 -0.25 10.29 -6.56
CA ASN A 2 -0.98 10.58 -5.33
C ASN A 2 -1.16 9.36 -4.42
N TYR A 3 -0.90 8.15 -4.93
CA TYR A 3 -1.01 6.90 -4.19
C TYR A 3 -0.22 5.80 -4.91
N ILE A 4 0.50 4.97 -4.16
CA ILE A 4 1.15 3.75 -4.64
C ILE A 4 0.85 2.66 -3.61
N GLY A 5 0.26 1.55 -4.05
CA GLY A 5 0.02 0.39 -3.21
C GLY A 5 0.72 -0.85 -3.77
N MET A 6 1.17 -1.73 -2.88
CA MET A 6 1.82 -2.99 -3.23
C MET A 6 1.11 -4.16 -2.56
N MET A 7 0.75 -5.15 -3.38
CA MET A 7 0.22 -6.43 -2.91
C MET A 7 1.34 -7.42 -2.64
N GLY A 8 1.19 -8.21 -1.58
CA GLY A 8 2.08 -9.31 -1.27
C GLY A 8 2.04 -9.67 0.21
N SER A 9 2.57 -10.84 0.55
CA SER A 9 2.79 -11.19 1.95
C SER A 9 3.80 -10.25 2.60
N LYS A 10 3.68 -10.03 3.91
CA LYS A 10 4.62 -9.21 4.71
C LYS A 10 6.08 -9.61 4.45
N ARG A 11 6.34 -10.92 4.33
CA ARG A 11 7.67 -11.46 3.99
C ARG A 11 8.15 -11.04 2.60
N LYS A 12 7.30 -11.15 1.57
CA LYS A 12 7.66 -10.77 0.20
C LYS A 12 7.93 -9.27 0.10
N ILE A 13 7.10 -8.45 0.73
CA ILE A 13 7.27 -7.00 0.78
C ILE A 13 8.62 -6.64 1.42
N LYS A 14 8.91 -7.22 2.60
CA LYS A 14 10.19 -6.97 3.30
C LYS A 14 11.39 -7.28 2.41
N ASN A 15 11.42 -8.45 1.77
CA ASN A 15 12.53 -8.83 0.90
C ASN A 15 12.72 -7.87 -0.28
N ILE A 16 11.61 -7.36 -0.86
CA ILE A 16 11.67 -6.38 -1.95
C ILE A 16 12.19 -5.03 -1.44
N PHE A 17 11.74 -4.59 -0.27
CA PHE A 17 12.20 -3.32 0.33
C PHE A 17 13.69 -3.39 0.68
N ASP A 18 14.14 -4.50 1.27
CA ASP A 18 15.55 -4.73 1.59
C ASP A 18 16.43 -4.69 0.32
N ALA A 19 15.96 -5.30 -0.78
CA ALA A 19 16.66 -5.27 -2.06
C ALA A 19 16.72 -3.85 -2.67
N LEU A 20 15.61 -3.11 -2.66
CA LEU A 20 15.56 -1.75 -3.18
C LEU A 20 16.44 -0.80 -2.37
N LEU A 21 16.50 -0.96 -1.04
CA LEU A 21 17.43 -0.22 -0.18
C LEU A 21 18.89 -0.53 -0.52
N ALA A 22 19.21 -1.81 -0.78
CA ALA A 22 20.55 -2.22 -1.20
C ALA A 22 20.94 -1.63 -2.57
N ASP A 23 19.97 -1.43 -3.46
CA ASP A 23 20.15 -0.77 -4.76
C ASP A 23 20.25 0.77 -4.66
N GLY A 24 20.20 1.33 -3.43
CA GLY A 24 20.36 2.76 -3.16
C GLY A 24 19.08 3.58 -3.31
N ILE A 25 17.90 2.94 -3.35
CA ILE A 25 16.62 3.65 -3.32
C ILE A 25 16.45 4.29 -1.94
N ASN A 26 16.01 5.55 -1.95
CA ASN A 26 15.76 6.30 -0.71
C ASN A 26 14.62 5.67 0.11
N GLU A 27 14.89 5.39 1.38
CA GLU A 27 13.93 4.85 2.35
C GLU A 27 12.65 5.70 2.45
N GLU A 28 12.77 7.03 2.35
CA GLU A 28 11.63 7.97 2.39
C GLU A 28 10.70 7.83 1.19
N LEU A 29 11.18 7.27 0.07
CA LEU A 29 10.31 6.91 -1.05
C LEU A 29 9.57 5.61 -0.76
N LEU A 30 10.24 4.63 -0.16
CA LEU A 30 9.63 3.34 0.20
C LEU A 30 8.55 3.50 1.26
N LYS A 31 8.73 4.42 2.22
CA LYS A 31 7.72 4.77 3.25
C LYS A 31 6.41 5.31 2.66
N LYS A 32 6.42 5.79 1.41
CA LYS A 32 5.20 6.29 0.72
C LYS A 32 4.38 5.18 0.07
N VAL A 33 4.89 3.94 0.07
CA VAL A 33 4.20 2.80 -0.54
C VAL A 33 3.27 2.17 0.51
N HIS A 34 1.99 2.03 0.17
CA HIS A 34 1.00 1.37 1.01
C HIS A 34 1.11 -0.15 0.86
N THR A 35 1.51 -0.84 1.94
CA THR A 35 1.76 -2.28 1.90
C THR A 35 1.39 -2.96 3.22
N PRO A 36 0.76 -4.15 3.18
CA PRO A 36 0.00 -4.69 2.05
C PRO A 36 -1.15 -3.75 1.67
N ILE A 37 -1.45 -3.66 0.38
CA ILE A 37 -2.54 -2.80 -0.11
C ILE A 37 -3.91 -3.30 0.38
N GLY A 38 -4.75 -2.37 0.83
CA GLY A 38 -6.14 -2.64 1.21
C GLY A 38 -6.37 -2.51 2.72
N ILE A 39 -7.61 -2.18 3.09
CA ILE A 39 -8.04 -2.17 4.49
C ILE A 39 -8.28 -3.59 5.04
N GLU A 40 -8.04 -3.77 6.33
CA GLU A 40 -8.30 -5.05 7.01
C GLU A 40 -9.80 -5.33 7.11
N ILE A 41 -10.27 -6.30 6.33
CA ILE A 41 -11.66 -6.78 6.32
C ILE A 41 -11.76 -8.32 6.31
N GLU A 42 -10.66 -9.01 6.64
CA GLU A 42 -10.57 -10.48 6.55
C GLU A 42 -10.94 -11.03 5.16
N ALA A 43 -10.58 -10.31 4.10
CA ALA A 43 -10.88 -10.68 2.72
C ALA A 43 -10.24 -12.04 2.33
N GLU A 44 -11.03 -12.94 1.76
CA GLU A 44 -10.58 -14.23 1.25
C GLU A 44 -10.71 -14.32 -0.28
N THR A 45 -11.76 -13.72 -0.83
CA THR A 45 -12.06 -13.75 -2.26
C THR A 45 -11.43 -12.58 -3.03
N PRO A 46 -11.16 -12.74 -4.34
CA PRO A 46 -10.68 -11.63 -5.18
C PRO A 46 -11.58 -10.39 -5.13
N GLU A 47 -12.89 -10.59 -5.04
CA GLU A 47 -13.90 -9.53 -4.97
C GLU A 47 -13.80 -8.75 -3.65
N GLU A 48 -13.66 -9.44 -2.52
CA GLU A 48 -13.43 -8.80 -1.22
C GLU A 48 -12.11 -8.03 -1.19
N ILE A 49 -11.05 -8.61 -1.77
CA ILE A 49 -9.75 -7.94 -1.90
C ILE A 49 -9.89 -6.66 -2.74
N ALA A 50 -10.63 -6.71 -3.86
CA ALA A 50 -10.89 -5.54 -4.70
C ALA A 50 -11.63 -4.43 -3.94
N ILE A 51 -12.65 -4.80 -3.15
CA ILE A 51 -13.40 -3.84 -2.31
C ILE A 51 -12.49 -3.23 -1.23
N SER A 52 -11.67 -4.04 -0.56
CA SER A 52 -10.68 -3.60 0.42
C SER A 52 -9.71 -2.56 -0.15
N ILE A 53 -9.19 -2.82 -1.36
CA ILE A 53 -8.28 -1.90 -2.06
C ILE A 53 -9.01 -0.60 -2.45
N ALA A 54 -10.20 -0.70 -3.02
CA ALA A 54 -11.00 0.47 -3.40
C ALA A 54 -11.32 1.36 -2.19
N ALA A 55 -11.65 0.76 -1.06
CA ALA A 55 -11.91 1.46 0.19
C ALA A 55 -10.66 2.19 0.71
N GLU A 56 -9.48 1.58 0.64
CA GLU A 56 -8.22 2.25 1.00
C GLU A 56 -7.95 3.48 0.11
N ILE A 57 -8.12 3.33 -1.20
CA ILE A 57 -7.91 4.43 -2.16
C ILE A 57 -8.84 5.61 -1.85
N ILE A 58 -10.12 5.33 -1.58
CA ILE A 58 -11.10 6.37 -1.22
C ILE A 58 -10.72 7.03 0.11
N LYS A 59 -10.30 6.25 1.11
CA LYS A 59 -9.86 6.76 2.42
C LYS A 59 -8.70 7.74 2.26
N VAL A 60 -7.64 7.34 1.54
CA VAL A 60 -6.46 8.21 1.30
C VAL A 60 -6.87 9.48 0.55
N LYS A 61 -7.68 9.35 -0.51
CA LYS A 61 -8.19 10.50 -1.28
C LYS A 61 -8.94 11.50 -0.39
N ASN A 62 -9.80 11.01 0.50
CA ASN A 62 -10.63 11.88 1.34
C ASN A 62 -9.82 12.51 2.49
N GLN A 63 -8.86 11.80 3.07
CA GLN A 63 -7.94 12.37 4.07
C GLN A 63 -7.14 13.54 3.50
N LEU A 64 -6.71 13.45 2.23
CA LEU A 64 -6.05 14.56 1.52
C LEU A 64 -6.98 15.77 1.33
N ASN A 65 -8.29 15.56 1.24
CA ASN A 65 -9.27 16.64 1.05
C ASN A 65 -9.70 17.30 2.36
N SER A 66 -9.68 16.58 3.49
CA SER A 66 -10.05 17.10 4.81
C SER A 66 -9.01 18.03 5.44
N SER A 67 -7.86 18.22 4.80
CA SER A 67 -6.83 19.21 5.20
C SER A 67 -6.94 20.54 4.42
N ARG A 68 -8.06 20.78 3.73
CA ARG A 68 -8.46 22.09 3.15
C ARG A 68 -9.62 22.66 3.94
#